data_AF-A0A662CN84-F1
#
_entry.id   AF-A0A662CN84-F1
#
_cell.length_a   1.000
_cell.length_b   1.000
_cell.length_c   1.000
_cell.angle_alpha   90.00
_cell.angle_beta   90.00
_cell.angle_gamma   90.00
#
_symmetry.space_group_name_H-M   'P 1'
#
loop_
_entity.id
_entity.type
_entity.pdbx_description
1 polymer ?
#
loop_
_entity_poly.entity_id
_entity_poly.type
_entity_poly.pdbx_seq_one_letter_code
_entity_poly.pdbx_strand_id
1 'polypeptide(L)'
;NPYAQFRKEITEEQYFNSRMISYPLRLYDCAPITDGAAALVLTREKGDVKITGVGHGTDTLAVRHRIHLHSFAACRMAAEKAYAMAKRGPRDIDLAEVHDAFTCFEIIGAEDLGLLEEGKGWRALERGKTEIHGEVPINPSGGLKARGHPVGASGLAQAVEIVWQLRGDVDPARQVKGAQVGLLHSVGGLANNNLVVILERDDAPAHALQWEPSYSRPVEIERHHRPDPSRVSKEGVLDSYTILHVSPEGFPSPLVLGMITTYSGHRILARAATPTTFKVGERVVIEKGDDAFYFMRYGWAQRITFRLARKMKGWKLRLKRRFRI
;
A
#
# COMPACT_ATOMS: atom_id res chain seq x y z
N ASN A 1 -6.19 10.37 -22.41
CA ASN A 1 -6.20 11.60 -21.59
C ASN A 1 -5.18 12.59 -22.16
N PRO A 2 -5.59 13.78 -22.66
CA PRO A 2 -4.65 14.76 -23.22
C PRO A 2 -3.73 15.42 -22.17
N TYR A 3 -4.03 15.29 -20.88
CA TYR A 3 -3.17 15.80 -19.80
C TYR A 3 -2.17 14.77 -19.28
N ALA A 4 -2.24 13.52 -19.76
CA ALA A 4 -1.32 12.48 -19.31
C ALA A 4 0.08 12.63 -19.90
N GLN A 5 1.10 12.41 -19.08
CA GLN A 5 2.50 12.34 -19.51
C GLN A 5 2.71 11.17 -20.49
N PHE A 6 2.13 10.01 -20.20
CA PHE A 6 2.15 8.86 -21.09
C PHE A 6 0.77 8.66 -21.71
N ARG A 7 0.72 8.67 -23.04
CA ARG A 7 -0.51 8.48 -23.84
C ARG A 7 -0.37 7.29 -24.79
N LYS A 8 0.35 6.28 -24.33
CA LYS A 8 0.71 5.11 -25.11
C LYS A 8 0.42 3.87 -24.28
N GLU A 9 -0.30 2.93 -24.88
CA GLU A 9 -0.50 1.60 -24.32
C GLU A 9 0.82 0.84 -24.28
N ILE A 10 0.99 0.02 -23.24
CA ILE A 10 2.10 -0.90 -23.13
C ILE A 10 1.60 -2.32 -23.33
N THR A 11 2.42 -3.15 -23.99
CA THR A 11 2.14 -4.59 -24.09
C THR A 11 2.71 -5.35 -22.90
N GLU A 12 2.19 -6.54 -22.66
CA GLU A 12 2.72 -7.46 -21.64
C GLU A 12 4.21 -7.78 -21.89
N GLU A 13 4.61 -7.97 -23.15
CA GLU A 13 6.00 -8.16 -23.53
C GLU A 13 6.88 -6.95 -23.15
N GLN A 14 6.41 -5.72 -23.43
CA GLN A 14 7.12 -4.51 -23.02
C GLN A 14 7.24 -4.42 -21.50
N TYR A 15 6.21 -4.84 -20.77
CA TYR A 15 6.24 -4.91 -19.31
C TYR A 15 7.34 -5.87 -18.80
N PHE A 16 7.35 -7.13 -19.26
CA PHE A 16 8.32 -8.13 -18.79
C PHE A 16 9.75 -7.88 -19.27
N ASN A 17 9.92 -7.17 -20.39
CA ASN A 17 11.23 -6.72 -20.88
C ASN A 17 11.72 -5.42 -20.23
N SER A 18 10.86 -4.71 -19.49
CA SER A 18 11.25 -3.46 -18.82
C SER A 18 12.21 -3.71 -17.65
N ARG A 19 13.01 -2.69 -17.33
CA ARG A 19 14.02 -2.76 -16.25
C ARG A 19 13.38 -3.15 -14.91
N MET A 20 13.95 -4.15 -14.24
CA MET A 20 13.62 -4.45 -12.84
C MET A 20 14.14 -3.33 -11.94
N ILE A 21 13.28 -2.76 -11.10
CA ILE A 21 13.65 -1.67 -10.17
C ILE A 21 13.86 -2.25 -8.77
N SER A 22 12.85 -2.95 -8.26
CA SER A 22 12.82 -3.51 -6.92
C SER A 22 11.96 -4.76 -6.92
N TYR A 23 12.56 -5.95 -6.95
CA TYR A 23 11.79 -7.20 -7.09
C TYR A 23 10.60 -7.26 -6.12
N PRO A 24 9.36 -7.49 -6.62
CA PRO A 24 8.99 -7.89 -7.98
C PRO A 24 8.68 -6.74 -8.97
N LEU A 25 8.77 -5.49 -8.54
CA LEU A 25 8.38 -4.30 -9.30
C LEU A 25 9.41 -3.92 -10.37
N ARG A 26 8.89 -3.72 -11.59
CA ARG A 26 9.60 -3.24 -12.76
C ARG A 26 9.33 -1.76 -13.01
N LEU A 27 9.96 -1.21 -14.04
CA LEU A 27 9.85 0.20 -14.40
C LEU A 27 8.40 0.64 -14.55
N TYR A 28 7.60 -0.12 -15.30
CA TYR A 28 6.20 0.18 -15.51
C TYR A 28 5.30 -0.12 -14.31
N ASP A 29 5.82 -0.62 -13.19
CA ASP A 29 5.10 -0.63 -11.91
C ASP A 29 5.24 0.67 -11.15
N CYS A 30 6.26 1.50 -11.43
CA CYS A 30 6.51 2.77 -10.74
C CYS A 30 5.94 3.98 -11.51
N ALA A 31 5.26 4.90 -10.83
CA ALA A 31 4.84 6.17 -11.46
C ALA A 31 6.07 6.99 -11.91
N PRO A 32 5.98 7.74 -13.01
CA PRO A 32 7.08 8.57 -13.48
C PRO A 32 7.31 9.77 -12.56
N ILE A 33 8.51 10.34 -12.65
CA ILE A 33 8.78 11.69 -12.15
C ILE A 33 8.18 12.67 -13.16
N THR A 34 7.34 13.58 -12.67
CA THR A 34 6.50 14.45 -13.50
C THR A 34 6.48 15.85 -12.94
N ASP A 35 6.65 16.83 -13.82
CA ASP A 35 6.28 18.23 -13.55
C ASP A 35 4.83 18.47 -13.98
N GLY A 36 4.07 19.17 -13.15
CA GLY A 36 2.67 19.47 -13.44
C GLY A 36 1.99 20.26 -12.33
N ALA A 37 0.85 20.85 -12.67
CA ALA A 37 0.05 21.64 -11.75
C ALA A 37 -1.44 21.29 -11.89
N ALA A 38 -2.17 21.47 -10.80
CA ALA A 38 -3.63 21.39 -10.77
C ALA A 38 -4.13 22.44 -9.79
N ALA A 39 -5.31 22.98 -10.06
CA ALA A 39 -5.94 23.99 -9.22
C ALA A 39 -7.44 23.71 -9.10
N LEU A 40 -8.00 24.05 -7.95
CA LEU A 40 -9.43 24.02 -7.69
C LEU A 40 -9.86 25.39 -7.18
N VAL A 41 -11.03 25.84 -7.63
CA VAL A 41 -11.70 27.02 -7.06
C VAL A 41 -12.86 26.53 -6.22
N LEU A 42 -12.87 26.88 -4.93
CA LEU A 42 -13.89 26.47 -3.98
C LEU A 42 -14.76 27.67 -3.60
N THR A 43 -16.06 27.43 -3.47
CA THR A 43 -17.02 28.42 -2.99
C THR A 43 -17.97 27.78 -1.99
N ARG A 44 -18.54 28.61 -1.10
CA ARG A 44 -19.65 28.21 -0.23
C ARG A 44 -20.99 28.24 -0.98
N GLU A 45 -21.06 29.00 -2.07
CA GLU A 45 -22.24 29.09 -2.92
C GLU A 45 -22.52 27.77 -3.61
N LYS A 46 -23.77 27.62 -4.06
CA LYS A 46 -24.21 26.40 -4.71
C LYS A 46 -23.50 26.25 -6.08
N GLY A 47 -22.59 25.29 -6.16
CA GLY A 47 -21.99 24.82 -7.41
C GLY A 47 -22.71 23.60 -7.97
N ASP A 48 -22.22 23.10 -9.09
CA ASP A 48 -22.68 21.88 -9.77
C ASP A 48 -22.04 20.59 -9.24
N VAL A 49 -20.86 20.70 -8.62
CA VAL A 49 -20.17 19.62 -7.89
C VAL A 49 -19.88 20.09 -6.47
N LYS A 50 -20.15 19.23 -5.49
CA LYS A 50 -19.96 19.48 -4.06
C LYS A 50 -18.94 18.52 -3.48
N ILE A 51 -18.19 18.98 -2.49
CA ILE A 51 -17.47 18.10 -1.58
C ILE A 51 -18.43 17.69 -0.47
N THR A 52 -18.81 16.42 -0.42
CA THR A 52 -19.78 15.88 0.56
C THR A 52 -19.12 15.12 1.70
N GLY A 53 -17.91 14.58 1.47
CA GLY A 53 -17.16 13.86 2.49
C GLY A 53 -15.67 14.16 2.42
N VAL A 54 -15.04 14.33 3.58
CA VAL A 54 -13.60 14.48 3.73
C VAL A 54 -13.15 13.63 4.91
N GLY A 55 -12.13 12.82 4.71
CA GLY A 55 -11.57 11.98 5.74
C GLY A 55 -10.06 11.91 5.66
N HIS A 56 -9.42 11.98 6.82
CA HIS A 56 -7.97 11.95 6.94
C HIS A 56 -7.53 10.91 7.97
N GLY A 57 -6.48 10.18 7.65
CA GLY A 57 -5.92 9.13 8.48
C GLY A 57 -4.40 9.15 8.47
N THR A 58 -3.81 8.76 9.60
CA THR A 58 -2.36 8.67 9.77
C THR A 58 -1.97 7.34 10.39
N ASP A 59 -0.84 6.77 9.97
CA ASP A 59 -0.28 5.52 10.49
C ASP A 59 1.19 5.71 10.88
N THR A 60 1.78 4.69 11.51
CA THR A 60 3.16 4.66 11.95
C THR A 60 4.13 4.81 10.79
N LEU A 61 5.09 5.74 10.91
CA LEU A 61 6.08 6.01 9.88
C LEU A 61 6.95 4.79 9.56
N ALA A 62 7.45 4.11 10.60
CA ALA A 62 8.29 2.94 10.44
C ALA A 62 7.44 1.71 10.05
N VAL A 63 7.61 1.23 8.82
CA VAL A 63 6.84 0.09 8.27
C VAL A 63 6.95 -1.17 9.15
N ARG A 64 8.12 -1.40 9.78
CA ARG A 64 8.33 -2.53 10.70
C ARG A 64 7.44 -2.51 11.96
N HIS A 65 6.85 -1.37 12.27
CA HIS A 65 5.98 -1.14 13.42
C HIS A 65 4.50 -1.12 13.04
N ARG A 66 4.19 -1.35 11.76
CA ARG A 66 2.79 -1.49 11.33
C ARG A 66 2.34 -2.92 11.52
N ILE A 67 1.05 -3.08 11.82
CA ILE A 67 0.44 -4.40 12.00
C ILE A 67 0.44 -5.16 10.67
N HIS A 68 -0.14 -4.54 9.64
CA HIS A 68 -0.28 -5.11 8.31
C HIS A 68 0.74 -4.52 7.33
N LEU A 69 1.22 -5.36 6.41
CA LEU A 69 2.10 -4.94 5.30
C LEU A 69 1.36 -4.90 3.95
N HIS A 70 0.11 -5.40 3.93
CA HIS A 70 -0.75 -5.52 2.74
C HIS A 70 -1.99 -4.60 2.83
N SER A 71 -2.03 -3.71 3.82
CA SER A 71 -3.12 -2.76 4.05
C SER A 71 -2.55 -1.49 4.66
N PHE A 72 -3.17 -0.37 4.35
CA PHE A 72 -2.89 0.96 4.84
C PHE A 72 -3.96 1.36 5.87
N ALA A 73 -3.63 1.26 7.15
CA ALA A 73 -4.54 1.65 8.24
C ALA A 73 -5.02 3.10 8.09
N ALA A 74 -4.13 3.99 7.67
CA ALA A 74 -4.44 5.38 7.35
C ALA A 74 -5.51 5.52 6.26
N CYS A 75 -5.50 4.66 5.24
CA CYS A 75 -6.50 4.66 4.17
C CYS A 75 -7.88 4.30 4.74
N ARG A 76 -8.00 3.18 5.47
CA ARG A 76 -9.27 2.73 6.07
C ARG A 76 -9.88 3.79 6.98
N MET A 77 -9.07 4.42 7.84
CA MET A 77 -9.53 5.52 8.71
C MET A 77 -9.98 6.75 7.94
N ALA A 78 -9.29 7.10 6.85
CA ALA A 78 -9.68 8.21 5.99
C ALA A 78 -11.00 7.90 5.27
N ALA A 79 -11.13 6.69 4.74
CA ALA A 79 -12.32 6.22 4.04
C ALA A 79 -13.55 6.26 4.95
N GLU A 80 -13.46 5.67 6.16
CA GLU A 80 -14.56 5.64 7.14
C GLU A 80 -15.08 7.04 7.46
N LYS A 81 -14.17 8.01 7.72
CA LYS A 81 -14.54 9.41 7.99
C LYS A 81 -15.20 10.08 6.78
N ALA A 82 -14.66 9.87 5.57
CA ALA A 82 -15.20 10.46 4.35
C ALA A 82 -16.60 9.91 4.05
N TYR A 83 -16.79 8.59 4.11
CA TYR A 83 -18.06 7.92 3.93
C TYR A 83 -19.10 8.36 4.96
N ALA A 84 -18.73 8.41 6.25
CA ALA A 84 -19.62 8.88 7.31
C ALA A 84 -20.04 10.34 7.11
N MET A 85 -19.12 11.22 6.71
CA MET A 85 -19.40 12.64 6.45
C MET A 85 -20.35 12.81 5.25
N ALA A 86 -20.13 12.05 4.17
CA ALA A 86 -20.98 12.05 2.98
C ALA A 86 -22.32 11.31 3.17
N LYS A 87 -22.44 10.48 4.21
CA LYS A 87 -23.54 9.51 4.40
C LYS A 87 -23.66 8.53 3.22
N ARG A 88 -22.50 8.05 2.76
CA ARG A 88 -22.34 7.12 1.63
C ARG A 88 -21.60 5.87 2.07
N GLY A 89 -21.66 4.81 1.27
CA GLY A 89 -20.75 3.67 1.33
C GLY A 89 -20.02 3.44 0.01
N PRO A 90 -19.11 2.46 -0.05
CA PRO A 90 -18.33 2.15 -1.26
C PRO A 90 -19.18 1.79 -2.49
N ARG A 91 -20.38 1.25 -2.28
CA ARG A 91 -21.32 0.88 -3.36
C ARG A 91 -22.01 2.09 -4.00
N ASP A 92 -21.94 3.25 -3.38
CA ASP A 92 -22.49 4.49 -3.92
C ASP A 92 -21.45 5.26 -4.75
N ILE A 93 -20.22 4.73 -4.92
CA ILE A 93 -19.15 5.39 -5.67
C ILE A 93 -19.20 4.93 -7.12
N ASP A 94 -19.42 5.87 -8.05
CA ASP A 94 -19.51 5.59 -9.48
C ASP A 94 -18.15 5.59 -10.18
N LEU A 95 -17.18 6.32 -9.62
CA LEU A 95 -15.78 6.29 -10.07
C LEU A 95 -14.83 6.62 -8.93
N ALA A 96 -13.60 6.13 -9.02
CA ALA A 96 -12.54 6.51 -8.09
C ALA A 96 -11.23 6.89 -8.78
N GLU A 97 -10.55 7.89 -8.24
CA GLU A 97 -9.14 8.18 -8.52
C GLU A 97 -8.31 7.71 -7.31
N VAL A 98 -7.67 6.55 -7.44
CA VAL A 98 -6.91 5.87 -6.39
C VAL A 98 -5.41 6.15 -6.55
N HIS A 99 -4.67 6.31 -5.46
CA HIS A 99 -3.25 6.67 -5.51
C HIS A 99 -2.33 5.50 -5.92
N ASP A 100 -2.19 5.30 -7.21
CA ASP A 100 -1.45 4.25 -7.90
C ASP A 100 0.03 4.62 -8.18
N ALA A 101 0.73 5.24 -7.22
CA ALA A 101 2.17 5.54 -7.35
C ALA A 101 3.00 4.27 -7.65
N PHE A 102 2.50 3.13 -7.17
CA PHE A 102 2.91 1.79 -7.58
C PHE A 102 1.67 0.97 -7.95
N THR A 103 1.78 0.02 -8.87
CA THR A 103 0.65 -0.85 -9.27
C THR A 103 0.01 -1.57 -8.08
N CYS A 104 0.80 -2.02 -7.10
CA CYS A 104 0.26 -2.64 -5.89
C CYS A 104 -0.49 -1.67 -4.96
N PHE A 105 -0.22 -0.36 -5.02
CA PHE A 105 -0.93 0.63 -4.21
C PHE A 105 -2.38 0.80 -4.70
N GLU A 106 -2.64 0.65 -6.00
CA GLU A 106 -4.01 0.68 -6.53
C GLU A 106 -4.85 -0.44 -5.93
N ILE A 107 -4.33 -1.68 -5.94
CA ILE A 107 -5.02 -2.85 -5.40
C ILE A 107 -5.25 -2.70 -3.89
N ILE A 108 -4.20 -2.39 -3.12
CA ILE A 108 -4.30 -2.22 -1.67
C ILE A 108 -5.26 -1.08 -1.33
N GLY A 109 -5.13 0.07 -2.01
CA GLY A 109 -5.98 1.22 -1.81
C GLY A 109 -7.44 0.92 -2.12
N ALA A 110 -7.74 0.29 -3.25
CA ALA A 110 -9.10 -0.05 -3.64
C ALA A 110 -9.76 -1.07 -2.68
N GLU A 111 -9.00 -2.04 -2.16
CA GLU A 111 -9.46 -2.95 -1.11
C GLU A 111 -9.71 -2.21 0.22
N ASP A 112 -8.80 -1.33 0.63
CA ASP A 112 -8.92 -0.57 1.89
C ASP A 112 -10.01 0.51 1.86
N LEU A 113 -10.33 1.04 0.68
CA LEU A 113 -11.49 1.90 0.46
C LEU A 113 -12.81 1.11 0.49
N GLY A 114 -12.74 -0.22 0.36
CA GLY A 114 -13.89 -1.12 0.26
C GLY A 114 -14.55 -1.14 -1.12
N LEU A 115 -13.89 -0.59 -2.14
CA LEU A 115 -14.34 -0.66 -3.54
C LEU A 115 -14.18 -2.09 -4.09
N LEU A 116 -13.14 -2.78 -3.64
CA LEU A 116 -12.85 -4.17 -3.95
C LEU A 116 -12.84 -5.03 -2.68
N GLU A 117 -13.09 -6.33 -2.83
CA GLU A 117 -13.04 -7.27 -1.72
C GLU A 117 -11.59 -7.52 -1.26
N GLU A 118 -11.34 -7.45 0.05
CA GLU A 118 -10.03 -7.65 0.67
C GLU A 118 -9.39 -8.98 0.25
N GLY A 119 -8.14 -8.91 -0.22
CA GLY A 119 -7.38 -10.05 -0.74
C GLY A 119 -7.82 -10.57 -2.11
N LYS A 120 -8.82 -9.95 -2.76
CA LYS A 120 -9.33 -10.35 -4.09
C LYS A 120 -9.31 -9.23 -5.12
N GLY A 121 -8.74 -8.07 -4.82
CA GLY A 121 -8.67 -6.92 -5.73
C GLY A 121 -7.95 -7.24 -7.04
N TRP A 122 -6.87 -8.03 -7.00
CA TRP A 122 -6.18 -8.49 -8.21
C TRP A 122 -7.09 -9.29 -9.16
N ARG A 123 -8.00 -10.12 -8.63
CA ARG A 123 -8.97 -10.88 -9.45
C ARG A 123 -10.06 -9.99 -10.02
N ALA A 124 -10.44 -8.94 -9.28
CA ALA A 124 -11.41 -7.97 -9.77
C ALA A 124 -10.82 -7.18 -10.95
N LEU A 125 -9.54 -6.83 -10.87
CA LEU A 125 -8.81 -6.17 -11.95
C LEU A 125 -8.73 -7.06 -13.21
N GLU A 126 -8.34 -8.34 -13.07
CA GLU A 126 -8.31 -9.31 -14.19
C GLU A 126 -9.66 -9.50 -14.88
N ARG A 127 -10.77 -9.29 -14.14
CA ARG A 127 -12.13 -9.43 -14.67
C ARG A 127 -12.68 -8.14 -15.28
N GLY A 128 -11.86 -7.09 -15.36
CA GLY A 128 -12.26 -5.79 -15.89
C GLY A 128 -13.20 -5.00 -14.98
N LYS A 129 -13.32 -5.36 -13.69
CA LYS A 129 -14.24 -4.67 -12.75
C LYS A 129 -13.91 -3.18 -12.61
N THR A 130 -12.63 -2.83 -12.75
CA THR A 130 -12.09 -1.49 -12.57
C THR A 130 -11.87 -0.72 -13.88
N GLU A 131 -12.19 -1.33 -15.03
CA GLU A 131 -12.08 -0.68 -16.34
C GLU A 131 -13.09 0.47 -16.47
N ILE A 132 -12.92 1.30 -17.50
CA ILE A 132 -13.75 2.49 -17.74
C ILE A 132 -15.26 2.19 -17.86
N HIS A 133 -15.61 0.99 -18.28
CA HIS A 133 -16.99 0.49 -18.39
C HIS A 133 -17.29 -0.64 -17.40
N GLY A 134 -16.39 -0.86 -16.43
CA GLY A 134 -16.54 -1.83 -15.36
C GLY A 134 -17.57 -1.38 -14.31
N GLU A 135 -17.73 -2.20 -13.28
CA GLU A 135 -18.67 -1.93 -12.17
C GLU A 135 -18.23 -0.74 -11.31
N VAL A 136 -16.91 -0.59 -11.10
CA VAL A 136 -16.32 0.50 -10.33
C VAL A 136 -15.08 1.01 -11.07
N PRO A 137 -15.23 1.88 -12.08
CA PRO A 137 -14.11 2.46 -12.81
C PRO A 137 -13.09 3.12 -11.87
N ILE A 138 -11.83 2.67 -11.94
CA ILE A 138 -10.71 3.24 -11.19
C ILE A 138 -9.74 3.89 -12.16
N ASN A 139 -9.29 5.08 -11.79
CA ASN A 139 -8.27 5.85 -12.49
C ASN A 139 -8.59 6.13 -13.98
N PRO A 140 -9.80 6.62 -14.33
CA PRO A 140 -10.12 7.03 -15.71
C PRO A 140 -9.20 8.16 -16.24
N SER A 141 -8.48 8.85 -15.37
CA SER A 141 -7.39 9.76 -15.76
C SER A 141 -6.19 9.06 -16.42
N GLY A 142 -6.08 7.74 -16.28
CA GLY A 142 -4.87 6.94 -16.49
C GLY A 142 -4.03 6.77 -15.22
N GLY A 143 -4.50 7.30 -14.09
CA GLY A 143 -3.85 7.22 -12.78
C GLY A 143 -2.48 7.90 -12.76
N LEU A 144 -1.81 7.92 -11.62
CA LEU A 144 -0.43 8.38 -11.48
C LEU A 144 0.50 7.61 -12.41
N LYS A 145 0.15 6.35 -12.75
CA LYS A 145 0.86 5.48 -13.69
C LYS A 145 1.07 6.11 -15.08
N ALA A 146 0.01 6.65 -15.69
CA ALA A 146 0.09 7.25 -17.03
C ALA A 146 -0.06 8.78 -17.01
N ARG A 147 -0.92 9.33 -16.14
CA ARG A 147 -1.12 10.78 -15.99
C ARG A 147 0.18 11.46 -15.57
N GLY A 148 0.93 10.80 -14.68
CA GLY A 148 2.12 11.33 -14.03
C GLY A 148 1.87 11.73 -12.58
N HIS A 149 2.96 11.85 -11.82
CA HIS A 149 2.93 12.06 -10.38
C HIS A 149 3.73 13.29 -9.93
N PRO A 150 3.27 14.53 -10.23
CA PRO A 150 3.77 15.72 -9.55
C PRO A 150 3.27 15.65 -8.11
N VAL A 151 4.18 15.39 -7.17
CA VAL A 151 3.86 14.92 -5.80
C VAL A 151 2.82 15.82 -5.11
N GLY A 152 3.04 17.14 -5.10
CA GLY A 152 2.12 18.10 -4.47
C GLY A 152 0.82 18.34 -5.23
N ALA A 153 0.79 18.11 -6.54
CA ALA A 153 -0.38 18.39 -7.39
C ALA A 153 -1.30 17.18 -7.56
N SER A 154 -0.83 15.95 -7.27
CA SER A 154 -1.55 14.73 -7.62
C SER A 154 -2.92 14.63 -6.96
N GLY A 155 -3.06 14.95 -5.67
CA GLY A 155 -4.36 14.96 -4.99
C GLY A 155 -5.36 15.95 -5.59
N LEU A 156 -4.89 17.13 -5.99
CA LEU A 156 -5.72 18.13 -6.67
C LEU A 156 -6.09 17.69 -8.08
N ALA A 157 -5.17 17.06 -8.81
CA ALA A 157 -5.44 16.55 -10.15
C ALA A 157 -6.48 15.42 -10.14
N GLN A 158 -6.49 14.57 -9.11
CA GLN A 158 -7.55 13.57 -8.91
C GLN A 158 -8.92 14.24 -8.72
N ALA A 159 -9.00 15.31 -7.90
CA ALA A 159 -10.23 16.08 -7.75
C ALA A 159 -10.68 16.74 -9.06
N VAL A 160 -9.75 17.32 -9.83
CA VAL A 160 -10.02 17.93 -11.13
C VAL A 160 -10.60 16.91 -12.10
N GLU A 161 -10.02 15.72 -12.19
CA GLU A 161 -10.56 14.65 -13.04
C GLU A 161 -11.99 14.27 -12.62
N ILE A 162 -12.24 14.07 -11.33
CA ILE A 162 -13.59 13.74 -10.84
C ILE A 162 -14.57 14.85 -11.20
N VAL A 163 -14.23 16.12 -11.00
CA VAL A 163 -15.09 17.24 -11.40
C VAL A 163 -15.40 17.19 -12.90
N TRP A 164 -14.40 16.96 -13.76
CA TRP A 164 -14.64 16.84 -15.20
C TRP A 164 -15.51 15.64 -15.55
N GLN A 165 -15.31 14.49 -14.92
CA GLN A 165 -16.12 13.29 -15.13
C GLN A 165 -17.59 13.53 -14.72
N LEU A 166 -17.83 14.16 -13.58
CA LEU A 166 -19.18 14.46 -13.08
C LEU A 166 -19.92 15.49 -13.94
N ARG A 167 -19.18 16.43 -14.56
CA ARG A 167 -19.70 17.44 -15.49
C ARG A 167 -19.94 16.92 -16.89
N GLY A 168 -19.22 15.88 -17.30
CA GLY A 168 -19.20 15.46 -18.70
C GLY A 168 -18.13 16.17 -19.54
N ASP A 169 -17.14 16.81 -18.91
CA ASP A 169 -16.12 17.65 -19.56
C ASP A 169 -14.87 16.85 -20.00
N VAL A 170 -14.95 15.52 -20.02
CA VAL A 170 -13.87 14.66 -20.50
C VAL A 170 -14.12 14.19 -21.92
N ASP A 171 -13.05 13.73 -22.58
CA ASP A 171 -13.17 13.03 -23.87
C ASP A 171 -14.20 11.88 -23.76
N PRO A 172 -15.10 11.70 -24.74
CA PRO A 172 -16.14 10.67 -24.70
C PRO A 172 -15.62 9.25 -24.44
N ALA A 173 -14.42 8.91 -24.90
CA ALA A 173 -13.82 7.59 -24.68
C ALA A 173 -13.38 7.37 -23.22
N ARG A 174 -13.27 8.44 -22.42
CA ARG A 174 -12.93 8.40 -20.99
C ARG A 174 -14.11 8.69 -20.08
N GLN A 175 -15.29 9.00 -20.63
CA GLN A 175 -16.44 9.36 -19.81
C GLN A 175 -16.97 8.13 -19.08
N VAL A 176 -16.98 8.19 -17.75
CA VAL A 176 -17.71 7.21 -16.94
C VAL A 176 -19.21 7.47 -17.10
N LYS A 177 -19.95 6.48 -17.58
CA LYS A 177 -21.36 6.63 -17.93
C LYS A 177 -22.20 6.83 -16.67
N GLY A 178 -22.93 7.96 -16.61
CA GLY A 178 -23.89 8.23 -15.54
C GLY A 178 -23.26 8.51 -14.18
N ALA A 179 -21.97 8.87 -14.13
CA ALA A 179 -21.29 9.20 -12.89
C ALA A 179 -21.94 10.38 -12.15
N GLN A 180 -22.25 10.18 -10.87
CA GLN A 180 -22.83 11.18 -9.98
C GLN A 180 -21.99 11.37 -8.70
N VAL A 181 -21.28 10.34 -8.26
CA VAL A 181 -20.48 10.31 -7.05
C VAL A 181 -19.07 9.81 -7.35
N GLY A 182 -18.07 10.64 -7.13
CA GLY A 182 -16.66 10.30 -7.30
C GLY A 182 -15.89 10.32 -5.99
N LEU A 183 -14.89 9.44 -5.88
CA LEU A 183 -13.98 9.38 -4.74
C LEU A 183 -12.54 9.60 -5.18
N LEU A 184 -11.81 10.48 -4.50
CA LEU A 184 -10.34 10.52 -4.63
C LEU A 184 -9.70 9.96 -3.37
N HIS A 185 -8.56 9.31 -3.57
CA HIS A 185 -7.67 8.81 -2.53
C HIS A 185 -6.27 9.34 -2.79
N SER A 186 -5.78 10.17 -1.88
CA SER A 186 -4.45 10.79 -1.94
C SER A 186 -3.57 10.26 -0.83
N VAL A 187 -2.36 9.84 -1.17
CA VAL A 187 -1.43 9.16 -0.26
C VAL A 187 -0.13 9.96 -0.14
N GLY A 188 0.31 10.15 1.10
CA GLY A 188 1.59 10.73 1.46
C GLY A 188 2.53 9.69 2.08
N GLY A 189 3.81 9.75 1.67
CA GLY A 189 4.86 8.84 2.12
C GLY A 189 4.57 7.39 1.74
N LEU A 190 5.02 6.44 2.56
CA LEU A 190 4.67 5.02 2.40
C LEU A 190 3.28 4.74 2.97
N ALA A 191 2.28 5.48 2.52
CA ALA A 191 0.90 5.40 3.01
C ALA A 191 0.71 5.63 4.52
N ASN A 192 1.59 6.41 5.15
CA ASN A 192 1.43 6.81 6.55
C ASN A 192 0.51 8.03 6.72
N ASN A 193 0.16 8.72 5.65
CA ASN A 193 -0.78 9.84 5.66
C ASN A 193 -1.71 9.67 4.45
N ASN A 194 -3.02 9.56 4.67
CA ASN A 194 -3.99 9.34 3.60
C ASN A 194 -5.15 10.33 3.74
N LEU A 195 -5.60 10.86 2.62
CA LEU A 195 -6.76 11.72 2.50
C LEU A 195 -7.74 11.08 1.51
N VAL A 196 -9.00 10.98 1.90
CA VAL A 196 -10.10 10.55 1.04
C VAL A 196 -11.11 11.69 0.96
N VAL A 197 -11.54 12.03 -0.26
CA VAL A 197 -12.56 13.06 -0.50
C VAL A 197 -13.62 12.51 -1.44
N ILE A 198 -14.88 12.73 -1.09
CA ILE A 198 -16.04 12.36 -1.90
C ILE A 198 -16.61 13.64 -2.51
N LEU A 199 -16.78 13.61 -3.83
CA LEU A 199 -17.39 14.67 -4.61
C LEU A 199 -18.67 14.16 -5.26
N GLU A 200 -19.73 14.96 -5.23
CA GLU A 200 -21.03 14.59 -5.77
C GLU A 200 -21.57 15.70 -6.65
N ARG A 201 -22.28 15.35 -7.72
CA ARG A 201 -23.10 16.32 -8.43
C ARG A 201 -24.14 16.92 -7.50
N ASP A 202 -24.48 18.19 -7.71
CA ASP A 202 -25.51 18.87 -6.91
C ASP A 202 -26.88 18.17 -6.99
N ASP A 203 -27.18 17.56 -8.13
CA ASP A 203 -28.40 16.81 -8.45
C ASP A 203 -28.30 15.31 -8.16
N ALA A 204 -27.19 14.83 -7.57
CA ALA A 204 -27.06 13.45 -7.17
C ALA A 204 -28.16 13.10 -6.13
N PRO A 205 -28.89 11.99 -6.29
CA PRO A 205 -29.92 11.59 -5.35
C PRO A 205 -29.30 11.41 -3.97
N ALA A 206 -29.98 11.89 -2.93
CA ALA A 206 -29.53 11.68 -1.56
C ALA A 206 -29.80 10.23 -1.15
N HIS A 207 -28.80 9.56 -0.59
CA HIS A 207 -28.98 8.24 0.02
C HIS A 207 -28.86 8.38 1.53
N ALA A 208 -29.92 8.01 2.24
CA ALA A 208 -29.86 7.86 3.69
C ALA A 208 -29.35 6.45 4.01
N LEU A 209 -28.06 6.21 3.82
CA LEU A 209 -27.44 4.97 4.28
C LEU A 209 -26.81 5.20 5.65
N GLN A 210 -27.30 4.49 6.66
CA GLN A 210 -26.46 4.08 7.77
C GLN A 210 -25.61 2.93 7.25
N TRP A 211 -24.47 3.27 6.66
CA TRP A 211 -23.49 2.29 6.23
C TRP A 211 -22.55 1.96 7.39
N GLU A 212 -22.46 0.68 7.74
CA GLU A 212 -21.38 0.14 8.57
C GLU A 212 -20.30 -0.45 7.66
N PRO A 213 -19.00 -0.18 7.87
CA PRO A 213 -17.98 -0.69 6.98
C PRO A 213 -17.91 -2.21 7.04
N SER A 214 -18.08 -2.88 5.89
CA SER A 214 -17.87 -4.32 5.79
C SER A 214 -16.41 -4.73 5.99
N TYR A 215 -15.49 -3.77 5.92
CA TYR A 215 -14.05 -3.91 6.17
C TYR A 215 -13.62 -3.31 7.53
N SER A 216 -14.57 -2.94 8.40
CA SER A 216 -14.30 -2.41 9.74
C SER A 216 -13.77 -3.50 10.66
N ARG A 217 -12.47 -3.70 10.61
CA ARG A 217 -11.76 -3.78 11.88
C ARG A 217 -10.97 -2.51 11.99
N PRO A 218 -11.16 -1.69 13.06
CA PRO A 218 -10.19 -0.66 13.34
C PRO A 218 -8.83 -1.35 13.36
N VAL A 219 -7.92 -0.94 12.48
CA VAL A 219 -6.53 -1.31 12.65
C VAL A 219 -6.10 -0.48 13.84
N GLU A 220 -6.20 -1.08 15.04
CA GLU A 220 -5.61 -0.49 16.23
C GLU A 220 -4.17 -0.17 15.87
N ILE A 221 -3.77 1.10 15.96
CA ILE A 221 -2.35 1.39 15.85
C ILE A 221 -1.76 0.93 17.18
N GLU A 222 -1.11 -0.24 17.18
CA GLU A 222 -0.37 -0.69 18.35
C GLU A 222 0.64 0.40 18.73
N ARG A 223 0.45 1.00 19.90
CA ARG A 223 1.45 1.89 20.50
C ARG A 223 2.63 1.02 20.94
N HIS A 224 3.53 0.72 20.02
CA HIS A 224 4.71 -0.06 20.35
C HIS A 224 5.58 0.69 21.37
N HIS A 225 5.83 0.05 22.50
CA HIS A 225 7.00 0.36 23.32
C HIS A 225 8.24 0.03 22.49
N ARG A 226 9.23 0.93 22.42
CA ARG A 226 10.52 0.64 21.78
C ARG A 226 11.10 -0.62 22.43
N PRO A 227 11.17 -1.77 21.74
CA PRO A 227 11.74 -2.96 22.34
C PRO A 227 13.25 -2.80 22.46
N ASP A 228 13.84 -3.42 23.49
CA ASP A 228 15.28 -3.46 23.73
C ASP A 228 16.00 -4.20 22.59
N PRO A 229 16.82 -3.50 21.77
CA PRO A 229 17.53 -4.11 20.64
C PRO A 229 18.52 -5.23 21.06
N SER A 230 18.87 -5.31 22.34
CA SER A 230 19.76 -6.37 22.86
C SER A 230 19.07 -7.74 22.99
N ARG A 231 17.74 -7.81 22.81
CA ARG A 231 16.93 -9.03 23.01
C ARG A 231 16.38 -9.65 21.71
N VAL A 232 16.95 -9.29 20.57
CA VAL A 232 16.55 -9.87 19.28
C VAL A 232 17.03 -11.32 19.19
N SER A 233 16.10 -12.26 19.02
CA SER A 233 16.41 -13.66 18.73
C SER A 233 17.29 -13.77 17.48
N LYS A 234 18.25 -14.71 17.48
CA LYS A 234 19.09 -15.04 16.30
C LYS A 234 18.33 -15.73 15.17
N GLU A 235 17.02 -15.92 15.32
CA GLU A 235 16.17 -16.61 14.37
C GLU A 235 14.80 -15.93 14.27
N GLY A 236 14.22 -16.02 13.08
CA GLY A 236 12.89 -15.53 12.77
C GLY A 236 12.31 -16.12 11.48
N VAL A 237 11.19 -15.55 11.08
CA VAL A 237 10.48 -15.87 9.83
C VAL A 237 10.50 -14.62 8.95
N LEU A 238 10.83 -14.82 7.67
CA LEU A 238 10.81 -13.73 6.68
C LEU A 238 9.37 -13.40 6.29
N ASP A 239 8.86 -12.25 6.73
CA ASP A 239 7.50 -11.78 6.46
C ASP A 239 7.34 -11.25 5.04
N SER A 240 8.37 -10.56 4.53
CA SER A 240 8.43 -10.01 3.18
C SER A 240 9.88 -9.69 2.83
N TYR A 241 10.20 -9.57 1.54
CA TYR A 241 11.51 -9.13 1.09
C TYR A 241 11.43 -8.42 -0.26
N THR A 242 12.48 -7.67 -0.58
CA THR A 242 12.67 -7.10 -1.91
C THR A 242 14.15 -7.12 -2.31
N ILE A 243 14.42 -7.04 -3.60
CA ILE A 243 15.77 -6.95 -4.18
C ILE A 243 15.84 -5.63 -4.94
N LEU A 244 16.55 -4.66 -4.38
CA LEU A 244 16.78 -3.35 -4.98
C LEU A 244 17.87 -3.48 -6.05
N HIS A 245 17.47 -3.31 -7.31
CA HIS A 245 18.39 -3.24 -8.45
C HIS A 245 18.86 -1.81 -8.72
N VAL A 246 18.12 -0.83 -8.23
CA VAL A 246 18.51 0.58 -8.12
C VAL A 246 18.69 0.87 -6.63
N SER A 247 19.92 0.73 -6.13
CA SER A 247 20.22 0.92 -4.71
C SER A 247 20.47 2.39 -4.37
N PRO A 248 20.19 2.81 -3.12
CA PRO A 248 20.60 4.12 -2.62
C PRO A 248 22.11 4.32 -2.68
N GLU A 249 22.54 5.58 -2.68
CA GLU A 249 23.95 5.93 -2.59
C GLU A 249 24.62 5.25 -1.40
N GLY A 250 25.83 4.72 -1.61
CA GLY A 250 26.59 3.98 -0.60
C GLY A 250 26.23 2.49 -0.45
N PHE A 251 25.24 1.96 -1.19
CA PHE A 251 24.90 0.54 -1.18
C PHE A 251 25.13 -0.13 -2.54
N PRO A 252 25.84 -1.27 -2.60
CA PRO A 252 26.02 -1.99 -3.86
C PRO A 252 24.70 -2.64 -4.30
N SER A 253 24.45 -2.59 -5.61
CA SER A 253 23.35 -3.31 -6.26
C SER A 253 23.82 -4.71 -6.69
N PRO A 254 23.01 -5.77 -6.52
CA PRO A 254 21.68 -5.76 -5.90
C PRO A 254 21.74 -5.75 -4.36
N LEU A 255 20.87 -4.96 -3.72
CA LEU A 255 20.68 -4.93 -2.27
C LEU A 255 19.39 -5.67 -1.89
N VAL A 256 19.52 -6.73 -1.09
CA VAL A 256 18.36 -7.50 -0.61
C VAL A 256 17.98 -7.05 0.79
N LEU A 257 16.72 -6.63 0.96
CA LEU A 257 16.14 -6.24 2.24
C LEU A 257 15.01 -7.18 2.62
N GLY A 258 14.92 -7.54 3.89
CA GLY A 258 13.91 -8.44 4.44
C GLY A 258 13.25 -7.84 5.68
N MET A 259 11.93 -7.99 5.74
CA MET A 259 11.15 -7.77 6.96
C MET A 259 11.02 -9.11 7.68
N ILE A 260 11.45 -9.20 8.94
CA ILE A 260 11.57 -10.47 9.65
C ILE A 260 10.89 -10.37 11.01
N THR A 261 9.94 -11.27 11.28
CA THR A 261 9.42 -11.48 12.62
C THR A 261 10.30 -12.49 13.35
N THR A 262 11.04 -12.01 14.34
CA THR A 262 11.91 -12.82 15.20
C THR A 262 11.09 -13.68 16.16
N TYR A 263 11.64 -14.82 16.62
CA TYR A 263 10.97 -15.66 17.62
C TYR A 263 10.83 -15.02 19.01
N SER A 264 11.51 -13.90 19.25
CA SER A 264 11.29 -13.02 20.39
C SER A 264 10.05 -12.12 20.23
N GLY A 265 9.34 -12.18 19.10
CA GLY A 265 8.14 -11.38 18.82
C GLY A 265 8.43 -10.01 18.22
N HIS A 266 9.66 -9.72 17.80
CA HIS A 266 10.03 -8.43 17.21
C HIS A 266 10.08 -8.49 15.69
N ARG A 267 9.48 -7.50 15.01
CA ARG A 267 9.67 -7.29 13.58
C ARG A 267 10.84 -6.34 13.32
N ILE A 268 11.79 -6.78 12.51
CA ILE A 268 13.01 -6.04 12.15
C ILE A 268 13.14 -5.92 10.63
N LEU A 269 13.81 -4.84 10.20
CA LEU A 269 14.34 -4.72 8.85
C LEU A 269 15.79 -5.19 8.87
N ALA A 270 16.15 -6.09 7.96
CA ALA A 270 17.49 -6.65 7.86
C ALA A 270 17.96 -6.74 6.40
N ARG A 271 19.27 -6.70 6.19
CA ARG A 271 19.92 -6.88 4.90
C ARG A 271 20.30 -8.35 4.71
N ALA A 272 20.15 -8.92 3.51
CA ALA A 272 20.66 -10.27 3.30
C ALA A 272 22.20 -10.27 3.29
N ALA A 273 22.80 -11.28 3.93
CA ALA A 273 24.26 -11.45 3.92
C ALA A 273 24.80 -11.70 2.51
N THR A 274 24.03 -12.39 1.67
CA THR A 274 24.33 -12.63 0.26
C THR A 274 23.14 -12.22 -0.61
N PRO A 275 23.38 -11.62 -1.78
CA PRO A 275 22.31 -11.25 -2.70
C PRO A 275 21.74 -12.52 -3.36
N THR A 276 20.59 -12.95 -2.88
CA THR A 276 19.85 -14.12 -3.41
C THR A 276 18.34 -13.90 -3.25
N THR A 277 17.55 -14.74 -3.90
CA THR A 277 16.10 -14.78 -3.71
C THR A 277 15.75 -15.55 -2.45
N PHE A 278 14.60 -15.25 -1.86
CA PHE A 278 14.06 -15.90 -0.68
C PHE A 278 12.60 -16.30 -0.91
N LYS A 279 12.03 -17.08 -0.02
CA LYS A 279 10.62 -17.45 0.03
C LYS A 279 10.00 -16.82 1.26
N VAL A 280 8.95 -16.03 1.07
CA VAL A 280 8.15 -15.51 2.19
C VAL A 280 7.65 -16.66 3.06
N GLY A 281 7.77 -16.51 4.37
CA GLY A 281 7.47 -17.55 5.36
C GLY A 281 8.63 -18.52 5.64
N GLU A 282 9.78 -18.39 4.97
CA GLU A 282 10.95 -19.22 5.29
C GLU A 282 11.63 -18.81 6.60
N ARG A 283 12.30 -19.78 7.24
CA ARG A 283 13.08 -19.53 8.45
C ARG A 283 14.44 -18.97 8.08
N VAL A 284 14.85 -17.94 8.81
CA VAL A 284 16.11 -17.23 8.59
C VAL A 284 16.90 -17.12 9.89
N VAL A 285 18.23 -17.10 9.75
CA VAL A 285 19.15 -16.76 10.83
C VAL A 285 19.43 -15.27 10.76
N ILE A 286 19.48 -14.63 11.91
CA ILE A 286 19.69 -13.19 12.08
C ILE A 286 21.01 -12.98 12.80
N GLU A 287 21.82 -12.10 12.26
CA GLU A 287 23.08 -11.66 12.85
C GLU A 287 23.05 -10.15 13.03
N LYS A 288 23.51 -9.66 14.18
CA LYS A 288 23.62 -8.24 14.44
C LYS A 288 25.04 -7.81 14.07
N GLY A 289 25.17 -6.96 13.05
CA GLY A 289 26.40 -6.22 12.79
C GLY A 289 26.40 -4.88 13.51
N ASP A 290 27.43 -4.08 13.24
CA ASP A 290 27.63 -2.79 13.91
C ASP A 290 26.52 -1.78 13.56
N ASP A 291 26.15 -1.70 12.27
CA ASP A 291 25.19 -0.70 11.77
C ASP A 291 23.82 -1.28 11.37
N ALA A 292 23.73 -2.61 11.18
CA ALA A 292 22.53 -3.24 10.64
C ALA A 292 22.33 -4.68 11.12
N PHE A 293 21.10 -5.17 11.00
CA PHE A 293 20.83 -6.60 11.07
C PHE A 293 21.05 -7.24 9.72
N TYR A 294 21.67 -8.42 9.73
CA TYR A 294 21.87 -9.26 8.57
C TYR A 294 21.02 -10.52 8.70
N PHE A 295 20.57 -11.07 7.57
CA PHE A 295 19.89 -12.35 7.55
C PHE A 295 20.42 -13.29 6.47
N MET A 296 20.30 -14.59 6.73
CA MET A 296 20.71 -15.65 5.82
C MET A 296 19.78 -16.86 5.92
N ARG A 297 19.78 -17.69 4.87
CA ARG A 297 19.00 -18.93 4.86
C ARG A 297 19.43 -19.85 6.00
N TYR A 298 18.46 -20.51 6.60
CA TYR A 298 18.71 -21.47 7.67
C TYR A 298 19.34 -22.76 7.11
N GLY A 299 20.64 -22.96 7.34
CA GLY A 299 21.44 -24.06 6.77
C GLY A 299 21.74 -25.25 7.68
N TRP A 300 22.45 -26.25 7.14
CA TRP A 300 22.79 -27.50 7.84
C TRP A 300 23.79 -27.31 8.99
N ALA A 301 24.78 -26.42 8.82
CA ALA A 301 25.73 -26.07 9.89
C ALA A 301 24.99 -25.44 11.08
N GLN A 302 24.08 -24.49 10.82
CA GLN A 302 23.28 -23.84 11.86
C GLN A 302 22.31 -24.84 12.52
N ARG A 303 21.76 -25.81 11.77
CA ARG A 303 20.95 -26.92 12.31
C ARG A 303 21.70 -27.74 13.38
N ILE A 304 22.97 -28.06 13.17
CA ILE A 304 23.78 -28.87 14.10
C ILE A 304 24.07 -28.08 15.36
N THR A 305 24.58 -26.86 15.22
CA THR A 305 24.86 -25.95 16.33
C THR A 305 23.62 -25.75 17.20
N PHE A 306 22.45 -25.66 16.58
CA PHE A 306 21.18 -25.50 17.30
C PHE A 306 20.68 -26.78 17.98
N ARG A 307 20.79 -27.96 17.35
CA ARG A 307 20.46 -29.24 18.01
C ARG A 307 21.32 -29.44 19.27
N LEU A 308 22.60 -29.08 19.20
CA LEU A 308 23.52 -29.09 20.34
C LEU A 308 23.12 -28.07 21.40
N ALA A 309 22.82 -26.83 21.01
CA ALA A 309 22.37 -25.78 21.93
C ALA A 309 21.04 -26.12 22.63
N ARG A 310 20.04 -26.67 21.93
CA ARG A 310 18.77 -27.15 22.53
C ARG A 310 18.99 -28.32 23.48
N LYS A 311 19.85 -29.29 23.11
CA LYS A 311 20.24 -30.38 24.01
C LYS A 311 20.89 -29.82 25.27
N MET A 312 21.83 -28.88 25.15
CA MET A 312 22.48 -28.23 26.30
C MET A 312 21.51 -27.40 27.16
N LYS A 313 20.59 -26.65 26.56
CA LYS A 313 19.58 -25.85 27.29
C LYS A 313 18.58 -26.76 28.02
N GLY A 314 18.16 -27.86 27.40
CA GLY A 314 17.37 -28.92 28.02
C GLY A 314 18.12 -29.66 29.14
N TRP A 315 19.43 -29.86 28.98
CA TRP A 315 20.31 -30.40 30.01
C TRP A 315 20.43 -29.45 31.21
N LYS A 316 20.65 -28.15 30.97
CA LYS A 316 20.67 -27.11 32.02
C LYS A 316 19.33 -26.99 32.75
N LEU A 317 18.20 -27.11 32.05
CA LEU A 317 16.87 -27.15 32.69
C LEU A 317 16.67 -28.41 33.53
N ARG A 318 17.14 -29.57 33.06
CA ARG A 318 17.12 -30.83 33.81
C ARG A 318 18.03 -30.77 35.05
N LEU A 319 19.22 -30.17 34.94
CA LEU A 319 20.12 -29.94 36.08
C LEU A 319 19.49 -28.99 37.11
N LYS A 320 18.90 -27.88 36.68
CA LYS A 320 18.18 -26.95 37.59
C LYS A 320 16.99 -27.60 38.29
N ARG A 321 16.32 -28.58 37.66
CA ARG A 321 15.27 -29.39 38.32
C ARG A 321 15.84 -30.44 39.27
N ARG A 322 17.09 -30.90 39.06
CA ARG A 322 17.76 -31.92 39.88
C ARG A 322 18.45 -31.33 41.13
N PHE A 323 18.79 -30.04 41.11
CA PHE A 323 19.44 -29.30 42.20
C PHE A 323 18.53 -28.27 42.89
N ARG A 324 17.21 -28.41 42.77
CA ARG A 324 16.23 -27.76 43.65
C ARG A 324 15.94 -28.73 44.80
N ILE A 325 16.83 -28.73 45.80
CA ILE A 325 16.55 -29.01 47.21
C ILE A 325 16.79 -27.68 47.91
#